data_AF-W9C7H5-F1
#
_entry.id   AF-W9C7H5-F1
#
_cell.length_a   1.000
_cell.length_b   1.000
_cell.length_c   1.000
_cell.angle_alpha   90.00
_cell.angle_beta   90.00
_cell.angle_gamma   90.00
#
_symmetry.space_group_name_H-M   'P 1'
#
loop_
_entity.id
_entity.type
_entity.pdbx_description
1 polymer ?
#
loop_
_entity_poly.entity_id
_entity_poly.type
_entity_poly.pdbx_seq_one_letter_code
_entity_poly.pdbx_strand_id
1 'polypeptide(L)'
;MAIEDDDIKDKDVWTGVARHWYSKASDKAPTTGRLYHHLAILVQPNALQQLYYYTKSLCVLVPFTSARESILTLFDPVLNAENGQGQYRLPSLDTAFIRAHGHLFTNRNMERFEPAVKEFLGLLDTQIGRVTKKFIEQGCYIAVSNNVAMLGFASKENPLIKAIESSSGDETADVDMDSVQDDISPSMITFKYAQNLSNSALEIVLQRIGDPNVLPFIHVSLVFMFRMSQFSGAMDILVPTFPWQSLAIMLNTLLKSYKTFSCIEDKKFPLPEKDDVRPFPEDFGMRGLLWAEKYFPARWFLNEKSDEEEKYHELPSMLDQRKERILWLACRVADAGPWINFDSSKPEFSVQSNDTDVESLTFAPATTDDTVTRAETYPNAEEDMSSVTMTAADTPLHE
;
A
#
# COMPACT_ATOMS: atom_id res chain seq x y z
N MET A 1 -16.34 23.37 -2.64
CA MET A 1 -17.35 23.98 -1.75
C MET A 1 -17.27 25.47 -1.96
N ALA A 2 -18.40 26.12 -2.24
CA ALA A 2 -18.54 27.57 -2.28
C ALA A 2 -19.25 27.97 -0.98
N ILE A 3 -18.48 28.21 0.07
CA ILE A 3 -18.92 28.89 1.29
C ILE A 3 -17.85 29.95 1.55
N GLU A 4 -18.33 31.15 1.80
CA GLU A 4 -17.64 32.44 1.83
C GLU A 4 -16.32 32.42 2.63
N ASP A 5 -15.29 33.04 2.06
CA ASP A 5 -13.86 32.94 2.38
C ASP A 5 -13.42 33.56 3.73
N ASP A 6 -14.34 33.96 4.61
CA ASP A 6 -14.00 34.91 5.69
C ASP A 6 -13.65 34.28 7.07
N ASP A 7 -13.90 32.98 7.32
CA ASP A 7 -13.41 32.30 8.54
C ASP A 7 -12.91 30.87 8.28
N ILE A 8 -11.61 30.65 8.52
CA ILE A 8 -10.93 29.34 8.43
C ILE A 8 -11.55 28.34 9.41
N LYS A 9 -12.00 28.78 10.58
CA LYS A 9 -12.62 27.90 11.58
C LYS A 9 -13.97 27.39 11.11
N ASP A 10 -14.78 28.24 10.50
CA ASP A 10 -16.07 27.84 9.93
C ASP A 10 -15.86 26.83 8.80
N LYS A 11 -14.85 27.05 7.95
CA LYS A 11 -14.47 26.10 6.91
C LYS A 11 -14.08 24.74 7.49
N ASP A 12 -13.30 24.70 8.56
CA ASP A 12 -12.90 23.44 9.20
C ASP A 12 -14.11 22.71 9.83
N VAL A 13 -15.02 23.44 10.49
CA VAL A 13 -16.25 22.89 11.05
C VAL A 13 -17.14 22.29 9.95
N TRP A 14 -17.41 23.04 8.88
CA TRP A 14 -18.22 22.56 7.75
C TRP A 14 -17.55 21.40 7.00
N THR A 15 -16.23 21.40 6.89
CA THR A 15 -15.47 20.28 6.33
C THR A 15 -15.63 19.04 7.20
N GLY A 16 -15.58 19.16 8.53
CA GLY A 16 -15.83 18.07 9.47
C GLY A 16 -17.25 17.50 9.35
N VAL A 17 -18.26 18.38 9.30
CA VAL A 17 -19.67 17.98 9.12
C VAL A 17 -19.87 17.27 7.78
N ALA A 18 -19.32 17.81 6.70
CA ALA A 18 -19.39 17.20 5.38
C ALA A 18 -18.72 15.82 5.40
N ARG A 19 -17.52 15.70 5.98
CA ARG A 19 -16.79 14.43 6.08
C ARG A 19 -17.62 13.37 6.79
N HIS A 20 -18.19 13.69 7.95
CA HIS A 20 -19.07 12.79 8.70
C HIS A 20 -20.25 12.29 7.87
N TRP A 21 -20.93 13.17 7.13
CA TRP A 21 -22.06 12.76 6.28
C TRP A 21 -21.64 11.94 5.08
N TYR A 22 -20.53 12.28 4.42
CA TYR A 22 -20.01 11.49 3.30
C TYR A 22 -19.54 10.11 3.75
N SER A 23 -18.89 9.99 4.92
CA SER A 23 -18.51 8.70 5.46
C SER A 23 -19.75 7.84 5.78
N LYS A 24 -20.75 8.39 6.48
CA LYS A 24 -22.04 7.69 6.75
C LYS A 24 -22.77 7.29 5.47
N ALA A 25 -22.71 8.12 4.43
CA ALA A 25 -23.26 7.77 3.13
C ALA A 25 -22.46 6.62 2.48
N SER A 26 -21.14 6.63 2.61
CA SER A 26 -20.26 5.60 2.06
C SER A 26 -20.46 4.23 2.73
N ASP A 27 -20.84 4.17 4.01
CA ASP A 27 -21.17 2.88 4.65
C ASP A 27 -22.46 2.27 4.10
N LYS A 28 -23.43 3.12 3.74
CA LYS A 28 -24.71 2.70 3.14
C LYS A 28 -24.56 2.34 1.67
N ALA A 29 -23.66 3.00 0.95
CA ALA A 29 -23.44 2.81 -0.47
C ALA A 29 -21.94 2.64 -0.79
N PRO A 30 -21.28 1.58 -0.28
CA PRO A 30 -19.82 1.43 -0.34
C PRO A 30 -19.28 1.21 -1.75
N THR A 31 -20.14 0.89 -2.70
CA THR A 31 -19.79 0.71 -4.11
C THR A 31 -19.74 2.01 -4.91
N THR A 32 -20.12 3.15 -4.31
CA THR A 32 -20.30 4.43 -5.03
C THR A 32 -19.05 5.31 -4.97
N GLY A 33 -18.31 5.39 -6.08
CA GLY A 33 -17.04 6.11 -6.17
C GLY A 33 -17.14 7.60 -5.82
N ARG A 34 -18.25 8.24 -6.19
CA ARG A 34 -18.47 9.68 -5.98
C ARG A 34 -18.36 10.09 -4.49
N LEU A 35 -18.76 9.21 -3.57
CA LEU A 35 -18.67 9.47 -2.14
C LEU A 35 -17.21 9.55 -1.69
N TYR A 36 -16.37 8.64 -2.18
CA TYR A 36 -14.94 8.63 -1.91
C TYR A 36 -14.21 9.79 -2.57
N HIS A 37 -14.60 10.21 -3.78
CA HIS A 37 -14.07 11.44 -4.38
C HIS A 37 -14.29 12.67 -3.50
N HIS A 38 -15.50 12.84 -2.97
CA HIS A 38 -15.77 13.94 -2.04
C HIS A 38 -15.00 13.79 -0.72
N LEU A 39 -14.88 12.57 -0.17
CA LEU A 39 -14.03 12.33 0.99
C LEU A 39 -12.57 12.71 0.72
N ALA A 40 -12.02 12.40 -0.45
CA ALA A 40 -10.67 12.78 -0.85
C ALA A 40 -10.45 14.30 -0.75
N ILE A 41 -11.40 15.11 -1.23
CA ILE A 41 -11.32 16.57 -1.13
C ILE A 41 -11.36 17.03 0.34
N LEU A 42 -12.14 16.37 1.18
CA LEU A 42 -12.40 16.77 2.57
C LEU A 42 -11.31 16.35 3.56
N VAL A 43 -10.38 15.47 3.20
CA VAL A 43 -9.32 14.98 4.11
C VAL A 43 -7.99 15.75 4.00
N GLN A 44 -7.96 16.88 3.31
CA GLN A 44 -6.80 17.78 3.35
C GLN A 44 -6.50 18.21 4.80
N PRO A 45 -5.22 18.31 5.22
CA PRO A 45 -4.00 18.17 4.42
C PRO A 45 -3.40 16.74 4.33
N ASN A 46 -4.10 15.68 4.73
CA ASN A 46 -3.56 14.32 4.77
C ASN A 46 -3.40 13.71 3.37
N ALA A 47 -2.21 13.81 2.77
CA ALA A 47 -1.96 13.38 1.39
C ALA A 47 -2.12 11.87 1.17
N LEU A 48 -1.67 11.03 2.12
CA LEU A 48 -1.84 9.58 2.04
C LEU A 48 -3.32 9.18 1.99
N GLN A 49 -4.13 9.79 2.86
CA GLN A 49 -5.57 9.52 2.91
C GLN A 49 -6.29 10.08 1.67
N GLN A 50 -5.86 11.23 1.14
CA GLN A 50 -6.36 11.76 -0.14
C GLN A 50 -6.14 10.77 -1.28
N LEU A 51 -4.91 10.26 -1.43
CA LEU A 51 -4.59 9.27 -2.47
C LEU A 51 -5.43 8.01 -2.31
N TYR A 52 -5.56 7.49 -1.08
CA TYR A 52 -6.43 6.35 -0.79
C TYR A 52 -7.87 6.59 -1.26
N TYR A 53 -8.48 7.73 -0.93
CA TYR A 53 -9.86 7.99 -1.32
C TYR A 53 -10.03 8.24 -2.83
N TYR A 54 -9.09 8.93 -3.48
CA TYR A 54 -9.14 9.10 -4.94
C TYR A 54 -8.96 7.77 -5.67
N THR A 55 -8.02 6.93 -5.26
CA THR A 55 -7.80 5.61 -5.87
C THR A 55 -8.99 4.68 -5.61
N LYS A 56 -9.55 4.69 -4.40
CA LYS A 56 -10.80 3.98 -4.08
C LYS A 56 -11.96 4.46 -4.94
N SER A 57 -12.14 5.77 -5.12
CA SER A 57 -13.17 6.34 -5.99
C SER A 57 -13.13 5.79 -7.43
N LEU A 58 -11.96 5.41 -7.92
CA LEU A 58 -11.75 4.85 -9.25
C LEU A 58 -11.89 3.32 -9.29
N CYS A 59 -11.77 2.63 -8.16
CA CYS A 59 -11.64 1.17 -8.08
C CYS A 59 -12.72 0.49 -7.21
N VAL A 60 -13.84 1.17 -7.00
CA VAL A 60 -15.09 0.56 -6.51
C VAL A 60 -15.99 0.14 -7.68
N LEU A 61 -17.01 -0.67 -7.39
CA LEU A 61 -17.91 -1.23 -8.41
C LEU A 61 -18.59 -0.18 -9.31
N VAL A 62 -19.00 0.97 -8.76
CA VAL A 62 -19.52 2.10 -9.54
C VAL A 62 -18.49 3.25 -9.47
N PRO A 63 -17.47 3.24 -10.34
CA PRO A 63 -16.37 4.19 -10.26
C PRO A 63 -16.81 5.60 -10.65
N PHE A 64 -16.18 6.62 -10.05
CA PHE A 64 -16.38 8.01 -10.42
C PHE A 64 -15.19 8.53 -11.23
N THR A 65 -15.31 8.46 -12.56
CA THR A 65 -14.21 8.71 -13.51
C THR A 65 -13.66 10.13 -13.47
N SER A 66 -14.47 11.13 -13.12
CA SER A 66 -14.01 12.52 -12.95
C SER A 66 -12.94 12.66 -11.85
N ALA A 67 -12.80 11.67 -10.95
CA ALA A 67 -11.69 11.63 -10.00
C ALA A 67 -10.32 11.55 -10.69
N ARG A 68 -10.23 11.08 -11.95
CA ARG A 68 -8.97 11.04 -12.71
C ARG A 68 -8.38 12.43 -12.97
N GLU A 69 -9.23 13.44 -13.12
CA GLU A 69 -8.79 14.83 -13.26
C GLU A 69 -8.51 15.45 -11.89
N SER A 70 -9.37 15.17 -10.89
CA SER A 70 -9.22 15.75 -9.56
C SER A 70 -7.96 15.27 -8.81
N ILE A 71 -7.56 14.00 -9.00
CA ILE A 71 -6.36 13.46 -8.34
C ILE A 71 -5.08 14.15 -8.82
N LEU A 72 -5.06 14.79 -9.99
CA LEU A 72 -3.89 15.53 -10.49
C LEU A 72 -3.54 16.71 -9.58
N THR A 73 -4.51 17.30 -8.86
CA THR A 73 -4.21 18.37 -7.89
C THR A 73 -3.35 17.88 -6.72
N LEU A 74 -3.31 16.56 -6.47
CA LEU A 74 -2.43 15.94 -5.49
C LEU A 74 -1.05 15.61 -6.09
N PHE A 75 -1.00 15.20 -7.36
CA PHE A 75 0.23 14.77 -8.03
C PHE A 75 1.06 15.94 -8.59
N ASP A 76 0.43 16.90 -9.28
CA ASP A 76 1.14 17.98 -9.97
C ASP A 76 2.10 18.77 -9.07
N PRO A 77 1.77 19.10 -7.81
CA PRO A 77 2.70 19.79 -6.93
C PRO A 77 3.99 19.01 -6.66
N VAL A 78 3.91 17.68 -6.50
CA VAL A 78 5.08 16.84 -6.18
C VAL A 78 5.86 16.39 -7.42
N LEU A 79 5.18 16.32 -8.57
CA LEU A 79 5.80 16.00 -9.87
C LEU A 79 6.57 17.22 -10.44
N ASN A 80 6.11 18.45 -10.18
CA ASN A 80 6.70 19.69 -10.68
C ASN A 80 7.61 20.42 -9.67
N ALA A 81 7.86 19.84 -8.50
CA ALA A 81 8.57 20.48 -7.38
C ALA A 81 10.00 20.96 -7.70
N GLU A 82 10.61 20.50 -8.80
CA GLU A 82 11.91 20.98 -9.28
C GLU A 82 11.88 22.45 -9.76
N ASN A 83 10.70 23.01 -10.05
CA ASN A 83 10.54 24.36 -10.58
C ASN A 83 10.48 25.46 -9.51
N GLY A 84 10.75 25.15 -8.23
CA GLY A 84 10.83 26.15 -7.16
C GLY A 84 9.52 26.90 -6.84
N GLN A 85 8.39 26.50 -7.41
CA GLN A 85 7.09 27.12 -7.20
C GLN A 85 6.16 26.19 -6.41
N GLY A 86 5.87 26.57 -5.17
CA GLY A 86 4.79 25.99 -4.36
C GLY A 86 5.26 24.96 -3.32
N GLN A 87 5.66 25.43 -2.13
CA GLN A 87 5.94 24.56 -0.98
C GLN A 87 4.64 23.96 -0.40
N TYR A 88 4.07 22.96 -1.05
CA TYR A 88 3.21 22.00 -0.38
C TYR A 88 4.12 21.16 0.55
N ARG A 89 4.23 21.54 1.83
CA ARG A 89 5.14 20.87 2.79
C ARG A 89 4.53 19.54 3.25
N LEU A 90 4.53 18.54 2.39
CA LEU A 90 4.23 17.17 2.78
C LEU A 90 5.42 16.56 3.55
N PRO A 91 5.17 15.61 4.46
CA PRO A 91 6.22 14.76 4.99
C PRO A 91 7.01 14.07 3.85
N SER A 92 8.30 13.79 4.07
CA SER A 92 9.17 13.20 3.03
C SER A 92 8.63 11.87 2.51
N LEU A 93 8.15 10.99 3.40
CA LEU A 93 7.53 9.71 3.03
C LEU A 93 6.32 9.93 2.11
N ASP A 94 5.38 10.78 2.53
CA ASP A 94 4.18 11.10 1.77
C ASP A 94 4.56 11.68 0.40
N THR A 95 5.53 12.59 0.36
CA THR A 95 6.01 13.20 -0.90
C THR A 95 6.52 12.13 -1.87
N ALA A 96 7.39 11.23 -1.40
CA ALA A 96 7.96 10.16 -2.21
C ALA A 96 6.87 9.17 -2.68
N PHE A 97 5.93 8.81 -1.80
CA PHE A 97 4.84 7.90 -2.12
C PHE A 97 3.87 8.48 -3.15
N ILE A 98 3.42 9.73 -2.95
CA ILE A 98 2.55 10.44 -3.89
C ILE A 98 3.26 10.63 -5.23
N ARG A 99 4.56 10.92 -5.24
CA ARG A 99 5.35 11.06 -6.47
C ARG A 99 5.43 9.75 -7.25
N ALA A 100 5.73 8.63 -6.58
CA ALA A 100 5.77 7.31 -7.22
C ALA A 100 4.42 6.93 -7.84
N HIS A 101 3.32 7.14 -7.11
CA HIS A 101 1.96 6.92 -7.62
C HIS A 101 1.59 7.89 -8.76
N GLY A 102 2.04 9.14 -8.70
CA GLY A 102 1.82 10.13 -9.76
C GLY A 102 2.48 9.73 -11.09
N HIS A 103 3.71 9.21 -11.04
CA HIS A 103 4.38 8.65 -12.22
C HIS A 103 3.61 7.46 -12.80
N LEU A 104 3.21 6.49 -11.95
CA LEU A 104 2.38 5.35 -12.40
C LEU A 104 1.04 5.78 -13.00
N PHE A 105 0.37 6.76 -12.37
CA PHE A 105 -0.96 7.21 -12.76
C PHE A 105 -0.96 7.96 -14.09
N THR A 106 0.01 8.85 -14.28
CA THR A 106 0.11 9.68 -15.49
C THR A 106 0.88 8.99 -16.62
N ASN A 107 1.68 7.96 -16.29
CA ASN A 107 2.66 7.33 -17.17
C ASN A 107 3.61 8.36 -17.82
N ARG A 108 3.96 9.41 -17.06
CA ARG A 108 4.87 10.49 -17.48
C ARG A 108 6.14 10.47 -16.64
N ASN A 109 7.26 10.79 -17.28
CA ASN A 109 8.58 10.90 -16.66
C ASN A 109 8.95 9.63 -15.86
N MET A 110 8.72 8.46 -16.46
CA MET A 110 8.92 7.14 -15.80
C MET A 110 10.39 6.91 -15.40
N GLU A 111 11.34 7.62 -15.99
CA GLU A 111 12.75 7.66 -15.56
C GLU A 111 12.93 8.16 -14.11
N ARG A 112 11.94 8.87 -13.56
CA ARG A 112 11.93 9.38 -12.18
C ARG A 112 11.14 8.49 -11.21
N PHE A 113 10.49 7.44 -11.72
CA PHE A 113 9.73 6.51 -10.89
C PHE A 113 10.64 5.77 -9.90
N GLU A 114 11.70 5.12 -10.38
CA GLU A 114 12.60 4.33 -9.53
C GLU A 114 13.27 5.15 -8.42
N PRO A 115 13.80 6.36 -8.67
CA PRO A 115 14.24 7.25 -7.60
C PRO A 115 13.18 7.54 -6.53
N ALA A 116 11.93 7.80 -6.94
CA ALA A 116 10.83 8.07 -6.01
C ALA A 116 10.47 6.83 -5.17
N VAL A 117 10.47 5.64 -5.80
CA VAL A 117 10.26 4.36 -5.10
C VAL A 117 11.38 4.10 -4.11
N LYS A 118 12.64 4.27 -4.50
CA LYS A 118 13.79 4.09 -3.61
C LYS A 118 13.74 5.03 -2.40
N GLU A 119 13.37 6.28 -2.61
CA GLU A 119 13.18 7.25 -1.51
C GLU A 119 12.05 6.79 -0.57
N PHE A 120 10.89 6.41 -1.11
CA PHE A 120 9.76 5.93 -0.33
C PHE A 120 10.12 4.68 0.50
N LEU A 121 10.67 3.66 -0.14
CA LEU A 121 11.06 2.40 0.51
C LEU A 121 12.14 2.63 1.58
N GLY A 122 13.11 3.51 1.32
CA GLY A 122 14.15 3.87 2.29
C GLY A 122 13.62 4.59 3.54
N LEU A 123 12.45 5.21 3.46
CA LEU A 123 11.80 5.91 4.58
C LEU A 123 10.75 5.05 5.31
N LEU A 124 10.25 3.99 4.68
CA LEU A 124 9.09 3.24 5.17
C LEU A 124 9.35 2.57 6.53
N ASP A 125 10.46 1.85 6.70
CA ASP A 125 10.76 1.16 7.96
C ASP A 125 10.88 2.13 9.14
N THR A 126 11.60 3.24 8.92
CA THR A 126 11.75 4.31 9.91
C THR A 126 10.41 4.95 10.25
N GLN A 127 9.54 5.16 9.26
CA GLN A 127 8.19 5.68 9.49
C GLN A 127 7.43 4.74 10.42
N ILE A 128 7.42 3.43 10.15
CA ILE A 128 6.66 2.45 10.95
C ILE A 128 7.09 2.54 12.41
N GLY A 129 8.41 2.50 12.66
CA GLY A 129 8.97 2.62 14.02
C GLY A 129 8.65 3.96 14.69
N ARG A 130 8.61 5.07 13.93
CA ARG A 130 8.34 6.41 14.45
C ARG A 130 6.88 6.63 14.83
N VAL A 131 5.94 6.20 13.98
CA VAL A 131 4.51 6.52 14.16
C VAL A 131 3.72 5.44 14.90
N THR A 132 4.29 4.23 15.03
CA THR A 132 3.77 3.11 15.82
C THR A 132 2.29 2.84 15.54
N LYS A 133 1.38 3.08 16.49
CA LYS A 133 -0.07 2.86 16.34
C LYS A 133 -0.70 3.59 15.17
N LYS A 134 -0.19 4.78 14.79
CA LYS A 134 -0.70 5.50 13.62
C LYS A 134 -0.41 4.77 12.30
N PHE A 135 0.54 3.85 12.29
CA PHE A 135 0.85 3.06 11.10
C PHE A 135 -0.26 2.04 10.78
N ILE A 136 -1.10 1.67 11.75
CA ILE A 136 -2.28 0.82 11.49
C ILE A 136 -3.13 1.44 10.37
N GLU A 137 -3.44 2.73 10.50
CA GLU A 137 -4.22 3.47 9.51
C GLU A 137 -3.40 3.78 8.24
N GLN A 138 -2.17 4.29 8.39
CA GLN A 138 -1.32 4.64 7.23
C GLN A 138 -1.00 3.42 6.37
N GLY A 139 -0.73 2.27 6.98
CA GLY A 139 -0.45 1.00 6.32
C GLY A 139 -1.63 0.53 5.48
N CYS A 140 -2.87 0.74 5.94
CA CYS A 140 -4.06 0.46 5.14
C CYS A 140 -4.13 1.33 3.88
N TYR A 141 -3.89 2.65 4.03
CA TYR A 141 -3.91 3.57 2.90
C TYR A 141 -2.84 3.23 1.87
N ILE A 142 -1.63 2.89 2.32
CA ILE A 142 -0.53 2.48 1.45
C ILE A 142 -0.88 1.15 0.74
N ALA A 143 -1.30 0.12 1.48
CA ALA A 143 -1.60 -1.19 0.92
C ALA A 143 -2.75 -1.14 -0.10
N VAL A 144 -3.84 -0.43 0.21
CA VAL A 144 -4.96 -0.26 -0.74
C VAL A 144 -4.49 0.50 -1.99
N SER A 145 -3.77 1.61 -1.83
CA SER A 145 -3.28 2.39 -2.98
C SER A 145 -2.36 1.57 -3.88
N ASN A 146 -1.45 0.78 -3.29
CA ASN A 146 -0.57 -0.13 -4.03
C ASN A 146 -1.37 -1.20 -4.79
N ASN A 147 -2.35 -1.83 -4.16
CA ASN A 147 -3.24 -2.81 -4.81
C ASN A 147 -4.02 -2.19 -5.98
N VAL A 148 -4.53 -0.95 -5.81
CA VAL A 148 -5.23 -0.24 -6.88
C VAL A 148 -4.28 0.15 -8.03
N ALA A 149 -3.04 0.53 -7.73
CA ALA A 149 -2.02 0.81 -8.74
C ALA A 149 -1.64 -0.46 -9.53
N MET A 150 -1.56 -1.62 -8.89
CA MET A 150 -1.39 -2.91 -9.59
C MET A 150 -2.56 -3.22 -10.54
N LEU A 151 -3.78 -2.77 -10.20
CA LEU A 151 -4.94 -2.83 -11.10
C LEU A 151 -4.98 -1.70 -12.14
N GLY A 152 -3.89 -0.92 -12.28
CA GLY A 152 -3.80 0.19 -13.22
C GLY A 152 -4.84 1.28 -12.96
N PHE A 153 -5.22 1.49 -11.70
CA PHE A 153 -6.31 2.38 -11.29
C PHE A 153 -7.63 2.03 -12.00
N ALA A 154 -7.95 0.72 -12.04
CA ALA A 154 -9.11 0.14 -12.74
C ALA A 154 -9.14 0.41 -14.25
N SER A 155 -7.97 0.46 -14.89
CA SER A 155 -7.87 0.53 -16.36
C SER A 155 -8.22 -0.84 -16.96
N LYS A 156 -9.09 -0.86 -17.96
CA LYS A 156 -9.42 -2.09 -18.73
C LYS A 156 -8.24 -2.64 -19.52
N GLU A 157 -7.24 -1.81 -19.78
CA GLU A 157 -6.03 -2.24 -20.47
C GLU A 157 -5.03 -2.95 -19.56
N ASN A 158 -5.21 -2.85 -18.24
CA ASN A 158 -4.31 -3.46 -17.28
C ASN A 158 -4.34 -5.00 -17.39
N PRO A 159 -3.18 -5.67 -17.43
CA PRO A 159 -3.13 -7.12 -17.62
C PRO A 159 -3.81 -7.90 -16.50
N LEU A 160 -3.77 -7.41 -15.25
CA LEU A 160 -4.41 -8.06 -14.12
C LEU A 160 -5.94 -7.93 -14.19
N ILE A 161 -6.47 -6.77 -14.61
CA ILE A 161 -7.92 -6.60 -14.87
C ILE A 161 -8.37 -7.53 -15.99
N LYS A 162 -7.64 -7.60 -17.10
CA LYS A 162 -7.94 -8.52 -18.20
C LYS A 162 -7.97 -9.98 -17.73
N ALA A 163 -7.00 -10.42 -16.93
CA ALA A 163 -6.95 -11.78 -16.40
C ALA A 163 -8.16 -12.13 -15.51
N ILE A 164 -8.64 -11.17 -14.72
CA ILE A 164 -9.83 -11.33 -13.88
C ILE A 164 -11.11 -11.42 -14.74
N GLU A 165 -11.23 -10.57 -15.77
CA GLU A 165 -12.41 -10.52 -16.64
C GLU A 165 -12.50 -11.74 -17.58
N SER A 166 -11.38 -12.17 -18.18
CA SER A 166 -11.35 -13.33 -19.09
C SER A 166 -11.77 -14.64 -18.42
N SER A 167 -11.60 -14.76 -17.11
CA SER A 167 -12.02 -15.94 -16.34
C SER A 167 -13.53 -15.94 -15.99
N SER A 168 -14.22 -14.82 -16.23
CA SER A 168 -15.65 -14.65 -15.92
C SER A 168 -16.58 -14.84 -17.13
N GLY A 169 -16.00 -14.94 -18.33
CA GLY A 169 -16.71 -15.24 -19.57
C GLY A 169 -16.60 -16.72 -19.93
N ASP A 170 -17.74 -17.40 -20.00
CA ASP A 170 -17.88 -18.74 -20.57
C ASP A 170 -17.80 -18.61 -22.10
N GLU A 171 -16.60 -18.42 -22.65
CA GLU A 171 -16.38 -18.50 -24.10
C GLU A 171 -15.14 -19.34 -24.41
N THR A 172 -15.42 -20.53 -24.95
CA THR A 172 -14.56 -21.25 -25.87
C THR A 172 -14.27 -20.35 -27.07
N ALA A 173 -13.24 -19.53 -26.98
CA ALA A 173 -12.61 -18.93 -28.15
C ALA A 173 -11.34 -19.73 -28.44
N ASP A 174 -11.35 -20.50 -29.53
CA ASP A 174 -10.15 -21.04 -30.15
C ASP A 174 -9.19 -19.88 -30.39
N VAL A 175 -8.12 -19.79 -29.59
CA VAL A 175 -7.06 -18.82 -29.82
C VAL A 175 -6.13 -19.40 -30.87
N ASP A 176 -6.27 -18.88 -32.08
CA ASP A 176 -5.35 -19.09 -33.19
C ASP A 176 -3.93 -18.67 -32.74
N MET A 177 -3.02 -19.64 -32.76
CA MET A 177 -1.66 -19.52 -32.26
C MET A 177 -0.78 -18.90 -33.35
N ASP A 178 -0.94 -17.61 -33.62
CA ASP A 178 0.00 -16.91 -34.51
C ASP A 178 0.11 -15.40 -34.21
N SER A 179 1.09 -15.06 -33.36
CA SER A 179 2.01 -13.94 -33.61
C SER A 179 3.05 -13.85 -32.49
N VAL A 180 4.26 -14.33 -32.77
CA VAL A 180 5.46 -14.01 -32.00
C VAL A 180 5.84 -12.56 -32.30
N GLN A 181 5.65 -11.68 -31.32
CA GLN A 181 6.41 -10.44 -31.17
C GLN A 181 6.62 -10.23 -29.66
N ASP A 182 7.86 -10.47 -29.20
CA ASP A 182 8.33 -10.40 -27.80
C ASP A 182 8.34 -8.97 -27.21
N ASP A 183 7.48 -8.07 -27.69
CA ASP A 183 7.36 -6.74 -27.11
C ASP A 183 6.31 -6.76 -25.98
N ILE A 184 6.80 -6.71 -24.74
CA ILE A 184 5.98 -6.54 -23.55
C ILE A 184 5.12 -5.26 -23.73
N SER A 185 3.79 -5.40 -23.71
CA SER A 185 2.91 -4.24 -23.91
C SER A 185 3.17 -3.12 -22.90
N PRO A 186 2.98 -1.83 -23.25
CA PRO A 186 3.17 -0.72 -22.31
C PRO A 186 2.39 -0.88 -21.00
N SER A 187 1.17 -1.43 -21.07
CA SER A 187 0.33 -1.72 -19.89
C SER A 187 0.96 -2.75 -18.95
N MET A 188 1.69 -3.72 -19.50
CA MET A 188 2.41 -4.74 -18.74
C MET A 188 3.68 -4.17 -18.11
N ILE A 189 4.38 -3.25 -18.79
CA ILE A 189 5.52 -2.53 -18.22
C ILE A 189 5.07 -1.70 -17.00
N THR A 190 4.04 -0.87 -17.14
CA THR A 190 3.50 -0.06 -16.02
C THR A 190 3.00 -0.96 -14.88
N PHE A 191 2.37 -2.10 -15.20
CA PHE A 191 1.99 -3.10 -14.20
C PHE A 191 3.20 -3.63 -13.42
N LYS A 192 4.30 -3.98 -14.11
CA LYS A 192 5.51 -4.50 -13.45
C LYS A 192 6.14 -3.48 -12.51
N TYR A 193 6.14 -2.20 -12.87
CA TYR A 193 6.55 -1.12 -11.95
C TYR A 193 5.66 -1.04 -10.70
N ALA A 194 4.33 -1.10 -10.86
CA ALA A 194 3.39 -1.11 -9.75
C ALA A 194 3.55 -2.36 -8.85
N GLN A 195 3.74 -3.53 -9.47
CA GLN A 195 4.01 -4.80 -8.80
C GLN A 195 5.31 -4.72 -7.99
N ASN A 196 6.39 -4.17 -8.55
CA ASN A 196 7.67 -3.99 -7.86
C ASN A 196 7.53 -3.09 -6.63
N LEU A 197 6.86 -1.93 -6.77
CA LEU A 197 6.58 -1.03 -5.64
C LEU A 197 5.76 -1.73 -4.55
N SER A 198 4.69 -2.44 -4.92
CA SER A 198 3.82 -3.13 -3.98
C SER A 198 4.54 -4.24 -3.23
N ASN A 199 5.25 -5.12 -3.94
CA ASN A 199 5.96 -6.26 -3.36
C ASN A 199 7.14 -5.81 -2.51
N SER A 200 7.89 -4.78 -2.94
CA SER A 200 9.00 -4.23 -2.14
C SER A 200 8.51 -3.57 -0.85
N ALA A 201 7.37 -2.87 -0.89
CA ALA A 201 6.78 -2.30 0.32
C ALA A 201 6.27 -3.40 1.27
N LEU A 202 5.64 -4.45 0.72
CA LEU A 202 5.19 -5.61 1.49
C LEU A 202 6.38 -6.35 2.12
N GLU A 203 7.48 -6.51 1.41
CA GLU A 203 8.71 -7.15 1.92
C GLU A 203 9.24 -6.45 3.18
N ILE A 204 9.35 -5.11 3.16
CA ILE A 204 9.75 -4.32 4.34
C ILE A 204 8.78 -4.55 5.51
N VAL A 205 7.47 -4.53 5.23
CA VAL A 205 6.43 -4.76 6.24
C VAL A 205 6.52 -6.18 6.84
N LEU A 206 6.75 -7.21 6.01
CA LEU A 206 6.88 -8.59 6.45
C LEU A 206 8.15 -8.84 7.27
N GLN A 207 9.19 -8.04 7.09
CA GLN A 207 10.41 -8.11 7.91
C GLN A 207 10.23 -7.53 9.33
N ARG A 208 9.16 -6.77 9.60
CA ARG A 208 8.83 -6.26 10.94
C ARG A 208 8.14 -7.30 11.82
N ILE A 209 8.83 -8.41 12.02
CA ILE A 209 8.34 -9.56 12.79
C ILE A 209 7.99 -9.14 14.23
N GLY A 210 6.76 -9.46 14.65
CA GLY A 210 6.26 -9.16 15.99
C GLY A 210 5.71 -7.74 16.19
N ASP A 211 5.77 -6.86 15.18
CA ASP A 211 5.15 -5.54 15.23
C ASP A 211 3.64 -5.65 14.94
N PRO A 212 2.75 -5.38 15.91
CA PRO A 212 1.31 -5.49 15.67
C PRO A 212 0.79 -4.40 14.71
N ASN A 213 1.51 -3.29 14.56
CA ASN A 213 1.03 -2.14 13.80
C ASN A 213 1.05 -2.36 12.29
N VAL A 214 1.81 -3.36 11.82
CA VAL A 214 1.89 -3.69 10.38
C VAL A 214 0.87 -4.73 9.93
N LEU A 215 0.18 -5.38 10.87
CA LEU A 215 -0.79 -6.44 10.55
C LEU A 215 -1.94 -5.97 9.64
N PRO A 216 -2.51 -4.75 9.78
CA PRO A 216 -3.54 -4.28 8.84
C PRO A 216 -3.04 -4.19 7.39
N PHE A 217 -1.79 -3.77 7.17
CA PHE A 217 -1.19 -3.77 5.84
C PHE A 217 -1.15 -5.19 5.27
N ILE A 218 -0.66 -6.15 6.05
CA ILE A 218 -0.57 -7.56 5.64
C ILE A 218 -1.95 -8.14 5.36
N HIS A 219 -2.93 -7.83 6.21
CA HIS A 219 -4.32 -8.23 6.04
C HIS A 219 -4.87 -7.74 4.69
N VAL A 220 -4.74 -6.44 4.39
CA VAL A 220 -5.19 -5.84 3.13
C VAL A 220 -4.52 -6.49 1.91
N SER A 221 -3.20 -6.72 1.96
CA SER A 221 -2.46 -7.41 0.89
C SER A 221 -2.92 -8.86 0.70
N LEU A 222 -3.21 -9.59 1.78
CA LEU A 222 -3.69 -10.97 1.69
C LEU A 222 -5.14 -11.08 1.21
N VAL A 223 -6.03 -10.13 1.54
CA VAL A 223 -7.38 -10.11 0.96
C VAL A 223 -7.30 -9.91 -0.56
N PHE A 224 -6.41 -9.04 -1.02
CA PHE A 224 -6.14 -8.90 -2.46
C PHE A 224 -5.63 -10.20 -3.07
N MET A 225 -4.59 -10.82 -2.49
CA MET A 225 -4.05 -12.09 -3.01
C MET A 225 -5.06 -13.24 -2.97
N PHE A 226 -5.90 -13.31 -1.94
CA PHE A 226 -6.99 -14.29 -1.85
C PHE A 226 -8.05 -14.09 -2.95
N ARG A 227 -8.31 -12.85 -3.36
CA ARG A 227 -9.15 -12.61 -4.53
C ARG A 227 -8.45 -13.05 -5.81
N MET A 228 -7.17 -12.72 -5.98
CA MET A 228 -6.40 -13.07 -7.17
C MET A 228 -6.24 -14.59 -7.32
N SER A 229 -6.14 -15.33 -6.22
CA SER A 229 -6.04 -16.79 -6.23
C SER A 229 -7.25 -17.52 -6.81
N GLN A 230 -8.35 -16.81 -7.06
CA GLN A 230 -9.55 -17.34 -7.73
C GLN A 230 -9.44 -17.27 -9.27
N PHE A 231 -8.35 -16.70 -9.80
CA PHE A 231 -8.13 -16.47 -11.23
C PHE A 231 -6.72 -16.94 -11.61
N SER A 232 -6.61 -18.03 -12.37
CA SER A 232 -5.31 -18.63 -12.73
C SER A 232 -4.42 -17.63 -13.47
N GLY A 233 -4.94 -16.95 -14.49
CA GLY A 233 -4.17 -15.95 -15.25
C GLY A 233 -3.69 -14.75 -14.42
N ALA A 234 -4.39 -14.42 -13.32
CA ALA A 234 -3.92 -13.39 -12.39
C ALA A 234 -2.73 -13.90 -11.57
N MET A 235 -2.81 -15.15 -11.09
CA MET A 235 -1.75 -15.78 -10.32
C MET A 235 -0.49 -16.05 -11.15
N ASP A 236 -0.62 -16.41 -12.43
CA ASP A 236 0.52 -16.61 -13.34
C ASP A 236 1.42 -15.37 -13.41
N ILE A 237 0.83 -14.16 -13.32
CA ILE A 237 1.54 -12.89 -13.38
C ILE A 237 2.04 -12.44 -11.99
N LEU A 238 1.32 -12.78 -10.92
CA LEU A 238 1.61 -12.33 -9.55
C LEU A 238 2.60 -13.21 -8.79
N VAL A 239 2.50 -14.53 -8.92
CA VAL A 239 3.29 -15.51 -8.16
C VAL A 239 4.80 -15.31 -8.29
N PRO A 240 5.39 -15.05 -9.49
CA PRO A 240 6.85 -15.07 -9.66
C PRO A 240 7.61 -14.04 -8.83
N THR A 241 6.99 -12.91 -8.49
CA THR A 241 7.66 -11.79 -7.80
C THR A 241 7.11 -11.53 -6.41
N PHE A 242 6.07 -12.27 -5.99
CA PHE A 242 5.45 -12.07 -4.68
C PHE A 242 6.37 -12.60 -3.56
N PRO A 243 6.50 -11.90 -2.42
CA PRO A 243 7.43 -12.26 -1.35
C PRO A 243 6.96 -13.45 -0.48
N TRP A 244 6.78 -14.62 -1.10
CA TRP A 244 6.24 -15.82 -0.44
C TRP A 244 7.07 -16.26 0.77
N GLN A 245 8.40 -16.21 0.67
CA GLN A 245 9.29 -16.67 1.73
C GLN A 245 9.15 -15.79 2.99
N SER A 246 9.20 -14.47 2.83
CA SER A 246 9.01 -13.52 3.92
C SER A 246 7.60 -13.59 4.51
N LEU A 247 6.59 -13.85 3.67
CA LEU A 247 5.23 -14.09 4.12
C LEU A 247 5.17 -15.35 5.00
N ALA A 248 5.74 -16.48 4.56
CA ALA A 248 5.75 -17.72 5.34
C ALA A 248 6.44 -17.55 6.70
N ILE A 249 7.56 -16.81 6.77
CA ILE A 249 8.26 -16.50 8.03
C ILE A 249 7.36 -15.68 8.99
N MET A 250 6.69 -14.65 8.47
CA MET A 250 5.75 -13.84 9.25
C MET A 250 4.58 -14.70 9.76
N LEU A 251 3.94 -15.49 8.88
CA LEU A 251 2.83 -16.36 9.23
C LEU A 251 3.22 -17.40 10.29
N ASN A 252 4.36 -18.06 10.14
CA ASN A 252 4.89 -19.00 11.12
C ASN A 252 5.18 -18.34 12.47
N THR A 253 5.55 -17.07 12.48
CA THR A 253 5.69 -16.32 13.73
C THR A 253 4.33 -16.02 14.37
N LEU A 254 3.31 -15.66 13.59
CA LEU A 254 1.95 -15.49 14.10
C LEU A 254 1.40 -16.80 14.66
N LEU A 255 1.60 -17.93 13.96
CA LEU A 255 1.19 -19.28 14.38
C LEU A 255 1.72 -19.66 15.76
N LYS A 256 2.97 -19.32 16.10
CA LYS A 256 3.56 -19.62 17.42
C LYS A 256 2.74 -19.06 18.59
N SER A 257 2.04 -17.94 18.37
CA SER A 257 1.20 -17.29 19.39
C SER A 257 -0.28 -17.69 19.32
N TYR A 258 -0.69 -18.38 18.26
CA TYR A 258 -2.08 -18.73 17.98
C TYR A 258 -2.39 -20.15 18.45
N LYS A 259 -3.59 -20.37 19.01
CA LYS A 259 -3.93 -21.62 19.73
C LYS A 259 -5.08 -22.42 19.11
N THR A 260 -5.87 -21.82 18.22
CA THR A 260 -7.15 -22.40 17.76
C THR A 260 -7.09 -22.79 16.28
N PHE A 261 -6.24 -23.76 15.93
CA PHE A 261 -5.97 -24.13 14.52
C PHE A 261 -7.22 -24.50 13.70
N SER A 262 -8.23 -25.08 14.34
CA SER A 262 -9.51 -25.40 13.67
C SER A 262 -10.19 -24.18 13.04
N CYS A 263 -10.06 -22.99 13.63
CA CYS A 263 -10.68 -21.78 13.10
C CYS A 263 -10.00 -21.28 11.82
N ILE A 264 -8.67 -21.39 11.72
CA ILE A 264 -7.94 -20.96 10.51
C ILE A 264 -8.07 -21.97 9.37
N GLU A 265 -8.32 -23.25 9.70
CA GLU A 265 -8.55 -24.30 8.70
C GLU A 265 -9.99 -24.29 8.14
N ASP A 266 -10.99 -23.80 8.88
CA ASP A 266 -12.40 -23.77 8.44
C ASP A 266 -12.61 -22.91 7.20
N LYS A 267 -13.26 -23.45 6.15
CA LYS A 267 -13.56 -22.74 4.89
C LYS A 267 -14.41 -21.48 5.08
N LYS A 268 -15.15 -21.37 6.18
CA LYS A 268 -15.99 -20.21 6.51
C LYS A 268 -15.15 -19.06 7.05
N PHE A 269 -15.62 -17.85 6.79
CA PHE A 269 -15.03 -16.63 7.33
C PHE A 269 -15.02 -16.69 8.87
N PRO A 270 -13.88 -16.38 9.54
CA PRO A 270 -13.77 -16.45 10.99
C PRO A 270 -14.62 -15.34 11.63
N LEU A 271 -15.61 -15.75 12.43
CA LEU A 271 -16.49 -14.84 13.17
C LEU A 271 -16.10 -14.83 14.66
N PRO A 272 -16.14 -13.69 15.35
CA PRO A 272 -15.94 -13.64 16.81
C PRO A 272 -16.94 -14.53 17.55
N GLU A 273 -16.51 -15.19 18.64
CA GLU A 273 -17.35 -16.11 19.43
C GLU A 273 -18.55 -15.44 20.13
N LYS A 274 -18.45 -14.13 20.41
CA LYS A 274 -19.52 -13.34 21.01
C LYS A 274 -20.18 -12.53 19.90
N ASP A 275 -21.48 -12.27 19.98
CA ASP A 275 -22.27 -11.42 19.06
C ASP A 275 -21.77 -9.95 18.92
N ASP A 276 -20.55 -9.66 19.41
CA ASP A 276 -19.76 -8.44 19.25
C ASP A 276 -19.02 -8.46 17.90
N VAL A 277 -19.78 -8.60 16.82
CA VAL A 277 -19.25 -8.49 15.45
C VAL A 277 -18.86 -7.03 15.21
N ARG A 278 -17.55 -6.78 15.27
CA ARG A 278 -16.98 -5.46 14.99
C ARG A 278 -15.96 -5.57 13.84
N PRO A 279 -16.28 -5.03 12.66
CA PRO A 279 -15.32 -4.93 11.56
C PRO A 279 -14.09 -4.13 11.97
N PHE A 280 -12.93 -4.47 11.40
CA PHE A 280 -11.71 -3.71 11.60
C PHE A 280 -11.75 -2.39 10.82
N PRO A 281 -10.94 -1.38 11.21
CA PRO A 281 -10.82 -0.16 10.41
C PRO A 281 -10.48 -0.45 8.94
N GLU A 282 -9.61 -1.43 8.68
CA GLU A 282 -9.26 -1.84 7.32
C GLU A 282 -10.40 -2.55 6.58
N ASP A 283 -11.36 -3.17 7.27
CA ASP A 283 -12.52 -3.80 6.63
C ASP A 283 -13.41 -2.73 5.98
N PHE A 284 -13.67 -1.63 6.70
CA PHE A 284 -14.32 -0.44 6.14
C PHE A 284 -13.49 0.16 5.01
N GLY A 285 -12.17 0.18 5.20
CA GLY A 285 -11.19 0.63 4.21
C GLY A 285 -11.34 -0.09 2.86
N MET A 286 -11.49 -1.41 2.90
CA MET A 286 -11.58 -2.26 1.71
C MET A 286 -13.00 -2.39 1.15
N ARG A 287 -14.04 -2.21 1.98
CA ARG A 287 -15.44 -2.38 1.58
C ARG A 287 -15.76 -1.59 0.30
N GLY A 288 -16.34 -2.28 -0.68
CA GLY A 288 -16.76 -1.73 -1.97
C GLY A 288 -15.71 -1.77 -3.08
N LEU A 289 -14.43 -2.02 -2.76
CA LEU A 289 -13.39 -2.23 -3.77
C LEU A 289 -13.69 -3.49 -4.60
N LEU A 290 -13.34 -3.45 -5.89
CA LEU A 290 -13.61 -4.54 -6.85
C LEU A 290 -13.09 -5.91 -6.38
N TRP A 291 -11.98 -5.94 -5.64
CA TRP A 291 -11.37 -7.16 -5.17
C TRP A 291 -11.87 -7.64 -3.78
N ALA A 292 -12.62 -6.80 -3.06
CA ALA A 292 -13.15 -7.12 -1.73
C ALA A 292 -14.66 -7.42 -1.71
N GLU A 293 -15.35 -7.33 -2.86
CA GLU A 293 -16.81 -7.44 -2.95
C GLU A 293 -17.37 -8.74 -2.35
N LYS A 294 -16.73 -9.89 -2.66
CA LYS A 294 -17.17 -11.22 -2.20
C LYS A 294 -16.45 -11.70 -0.94
N TYR A 295 -15.65 -10.83 -0.31
CA TYR A 295 -14.82 -11.19 0.83
C TYR A 295 -15.62 -11.21 2.15
N PHE A 296 -16.43 -10.18 2.39
CA PHE A 296 -17.13 -10.01 3.66
C PHE A 296 -18.47 -10.76 3.71
N PRO A 297 -18.82 -11.39 4.84
CA PRO A 297 -20.16 -11.93 5.06
C PRO A 297 -21.25 -10.86 4.97
N ALA A 298 -22.44 -11.22 4.48
CA ALA A 298 -23.55 -10.28 4.25
C ALA A 298 -23.96 -9.46 5.50
N ARG A 299 -23.74 -10.00 6.71
CA ARG A 299 -24.10 -9.36 7.97
C ARG A 299 -22.94 -8.66 8.68
N TRP A 300 -21.75 -8.65 8.07
CA TRP A 300 -20.52 -8.14 8.69
C TRP A 300 -20.62 -6.67 9.12
N PHE A 301 -21.31 -5.85 8.31
CA PHE A 301 -21.46 -4.41 8.55
C PHE A 301 -22.87 -4.00 9.06
N LEU A 302 -23.70 -4.93 9.55
CA LEU A 302 -25.11 -4.62 9.91
C LEU A 302 -25.30 -4.02 11.31
N ASN A 303 -24.40 -4.28 12.27
CA ASN A 303 -24.53 -3.82 13.66
C ASN A 303 -23.98 -2.39 13.87
N GLU A 304 -24.02 -1.56 12.85
CA GLU A 304 -23.38 -0.24 12.81
C GLU A 304 -24.20 0.81 13.60
N LYS A 305 -24.15 0.71 14.94
CA LYS A 305 -24.51 1.80 15.87
C LYS A 305 -23.32 2.70 16.22
N SER A 306 -22.14 2.39 15.70
CA SER A 306 -20.88 3.06 16.02
C SER A 306 -20.72 4.35 15.23
N ASP A 307 -20.46 5.46 15.93
CA ASP A 307 -20.06 6.71 15.29
C ASP A 307 -18.67 6.59 14.63
N GLU A 308 -18.34 7.52 13.71
CA GLU A 308 -17.08 7.51 12.93
C GLU A 308 -15.83 7.24 13.77
N GLU A 309 -15.70 7.92 14.92
CA GLU A 309 -14.54 7.77 15.81
C GLU A 309 -14.39 6.35 16.38
N GLU A 310 -15.51 5.66 16.59
CA GLU A 310 -15.50 4.29 17.09
C GLU A 310 -15.02 3.30 16.02
N LYS A 311 -15.24 3.56 14.72
CA LYS A 311 -14.73 2.68 13.65
C LYS A 311 -13.22 2.57 13.61
N TYR A 312 -12.53 3.67 13.93
CA TYR A 312 -11.07 3.75 13.92
C TYR A 312 -10.43 3.50 15.30
N HIS A 313 -11.25 3.16 16.31
CA HIS A 313 -10.77 2.86 17.64
C HIS A 313 -10.31 1.41 17.76
N GLU A 314 -8.99 1.20 17.90
CA GLU A 314 -8.37 -0.11 18.08
C GLU A 314 -8.59 -0.68 19.49
N LEU A 315 -9.24 -1.85 19.57
CA LEU A 315 -9.38 -2.62 20.80
C LEU A 315 -8.31 -3.71 20.92
N PRO A 316 -7.88 -4.09 22.14
CA PRO A 316 -6.93 -5.19 22.32
C PRO A 316 -7.38 -6.53 21.69
N SER A 317 -8.70 -6.81 21.70
CA SER A 317 -9.27 -8.02 21.08
C SER A 317 -9.11 -8.07 19.57
N MET A 318 -9.03 -6.92 18.90
CA MET A 318 -8.86 -6.85 17.44
C MET A 318 -7.51 -7.40 17.01
N LEU A 319 -6.47 -7.30 17.87
CA LEU A 319 -5.15 -7.82 17.54
C LEU A 319 -5.19 -9.34 17.30
N ASP A 320 -5.78 -10.10 18.22
CA ASP A 320 -5.82 -11.55 18.10
C ASP A 320 -6.78 -12.01 16.98
N GLN A 321 -7.91 -11.32 16.80
CA GLN A 321 -8.83 -11.56 15.68
C GLN A 321 -8.18 -11.27 14.33
N ARG A 322 -7.33 -10.23 14.25
CA ARG A 322 -6.61 -9.88 13.02
C ARG A 322 -5.55 -10.91 12.68
N LYS A 323 -4.81 -11.42 13.67
CA LYS A 323 -3.88 -12.54 13.48
C LYS A 323 -4.63 -13.78 12.95
N GLU A 324 -5.76 -14.12 13.55
CA GLU A 324 -6.62 -15.22 13.08
C GLU A 324 -7.03 -15.02 11.62
N ARG A 325 -7.49 -13.82 11.25
CA ARG A 325 -7.95 -13.53 9.88
C ARG A 325 -6.80 -13.60 8.86
N ILE A 326 -5.62 -13.12 9.22
CA ILE A 326 -4.40 -13.23 8.40
C ILE A 326 -4.02 -14.70 8.17
N LEU A 327 -3.98 -15.50 9.24
CA LEU A 327 -3.66 -16.93 9.16
C LEU A 327 -4.71 -17.71 8.35
N TRP A 328 -5.99 -17.43 8.58
CA TRP A 328 -7.09 -18.01 7.82
C TRP A 328 -7.00 -17.68 6.32
N LEU A 329 -6.75 -16.40 5.97
CA LEU A 329 -6.53 -15.97 4.60
C LEU A 329 -5.36 -16.73 3.96
N ALA A 330 -4.25 -16.87 4.68
CA ALA A 330 -3.09 -17.61 4.19
C ALA A 330 -3.41 -19.10 3.93
N CYS A 331 -4.19 -19.75 4.80
CA CYS A 331 -4.68 -21.11 4.54
C CYS A 331 -5.57 -21.17 3.29
N ARG A 332 -6.46 -20.18 3.08
CA ARG A 332 -7.30 -20.10 1.88
C ARG A 332 -6.52 -19.84 0.60
N VAL A 333 -5.46 -19.04 0.68
CA VAL A 333 -4.52 -18.84 -0.42
C VAL A 333 -3.75 -20.14 -0.69
N ALA A 334 -3.30 -20.87 0.34
CA ALA A 334 -2.62 -22.16 0.19
C ALA A 334 -3.51 -23.24 -0.45
N ASP A 335 -4.79 -23.27 -0.11
CA ASP A 335 -5.75 -24.21 -0.70
C ASP A 335 -5.99 -23.99 -2.20
N ALA A 336 -5.79 -22.76 -2.68
CA ALA A 336 -6.10 -22.39 -4.05
C ALA A 336 -4.97 -22.73 -5.04
N GLY A 337 -3.74 -23.02 -4.57
CA GLY A 337 -2.66 -23.45 -5.44
C GLY A 337 -1.28 -23.55 -4.75
N PRO A 338 -0.25 -24.03 -5.48
CA PRO A 338 0.99 -24.53 -4.91
C PRO A 338 2.03 -23.44 -4.56
N TRP A 339 1.64 -22.17 -4.49
CA TRP A 339 2.53 -21.03 -4.22
C TRP A 339 2.92 -20.89 -2.74
N ILE A 340 2.07 -21.35 -1.82
CA ILE A 340 2.37 -21.50 -0.39
C ILE A 340 1.62 -22.72 0.13
N ASN A 341 2.25 -23.53 0.97
CA ASN A 341 1.67 -24.75 1.51
C ASN A 341 1.48 -24.59 3.02
N PHE A 342 0.36 -25.11 3.54
CA PHE A 342 0.11 -25.21 4.98
C PHE A 342 0.01 -26.68 5.38
N ASP A 343 0.85 -27.13 6.31
CA ASP A 343 0.81 -28.50 6.85
C ASP A 343 -0.05 -28.53 8.12
N SER A 344 -1.26 -29.09 8.04
CA SER A 344 -2.15 -29.24 9.20
C SER A 344 -1.63 -30.25 10.24
N SER A 345 -0.78 -31.21 9.85
CA SER A 345 -0.23 -32.21 10.76
C SER A 345 0.87 -31.62 11.66
N LYS A 346 1.63 -30.67 11.11
CA LYS A 346 2.62 -29.87 11.79
C LYS A 346 2.38 -28.41 11.41
N PRO A 347 1.48 -27.67 12.12
CA PRO A 347 1.02 -26.34 11.74
C PRO A 347 2.16 -25.38 11.37
N GLU A 348 2.43 -25.30 10.07
CA GLU A 348 3.57 -24.59 9.50
C GLU A 348 3.27 -24.25 8.04
N PHE A 349 3.60 -23.02 7.65
CA PHE A 349 3.62 -22.57 6.28
C PHE A 349 4.99 -22.80 5.65
N SER A 350 5.01 -23.32 4.44
CA SER A 350 6.23 -23.53 3.65
C SER A 350 6.02 -23.10 2.20
N VAL A 351 7.12 -22.75 1.54
CA VAL A 351 7.13 -22.39 0.11
C VAL A 351 8.00 -23.42 -0.58
N GLN A 352 7.60 -23.89 -1.76
CA GLN A 352 8.47 -24.75 -2.55
C GLN A 352 9.63 -23.88 -3.05
N SER A 353 10.85 -24.22 -2.65
CA SER A 353 12.05 -23.65 -3.23
C SER A 353 12.15 -24.15 -4.67
N ASN A 354 11.68 -23.36 -5.62
CA ASN A 354 12.14 -23.53 -6.99
C ASN A 354 13.58 -22.99 -7.00
N ASP A 355 14.56 -23.89 -7.03
CA ASP A 355 15.97 -23.60 -7.42
C ASP A 355 16.03 -23.22 -8.92
N THR A 356 15.19 -22.29 -9.34
CA THR A 356 15.42 -21.49 -10.52
C THR A 356 15.84 -20.13 -9.98
N ASP A 357 17.15 -19.92 -9.97
CA ASP A 357 17.75 -18.60 -9.95
C ASP A 357 16.86 -17.69 -10.78
N VAL A 358 16.15 -16.79 -10.10
CA VAL A 358 15.68 -15.59 -10.75
C VAL A 358 16.99 -14.95 -11.21
N GLU A 359 17.26 -15.00 -12.52
CA GLU A 359 18.07 -13.98 -13.15
C GLU A 359 17.45 -12.67 -12.70
N SER A 360 17.99 -12.13 -11.61
CA SER A 360 17.80 -10.75 -11.26
C SER A 360 18.17 -10.02 -12.54
N LEU A 361 17.24 -9.23 -13.05
CA LEU A 361 17.63 -8.06 -13.81
C LEU A 361 18.59 -7.30 -12.88
N THR A 362 19.87 -7.62 -13.03
CA THR A 362 20.96 -7.09 -12.23
C THR A 362 21.06 -5.64 -12.65
N PHE A 363 20.32 -4.77 -11.96
CA PHE A 363 20.70 -3.38 -11.89
C PHE A 363 22.02 -3.34 -11.14
N ALA A 364 23.09 -3.20 -11.91
CA ALA A 364 24.46 -3.22 -11.42
C ALA A 364 24.62 -2.24 -10.24
N PRO A 365 25.32 -2.65 -9.16
CA PRO A 365 25.77 -1.70 -8.17
C PRO A 365 26.82 -0.82 -8.85
N ALA A 366 26.59 0.50 -8.87
CA ALA A 366 27.54 1.46 -9.39
C ALA A 366 28.83 1.38 -8.54
N THR A 367 29.86 0.79 -9.13
CA THR A 367 31.25 0.90 -8.70
C THR A 367 31.66 2.37 -8.71
N THR A 368 32.21 2.83 -7.60
CA THR A 368 32.97 4.08 -7.51
C THR A 368 34.20 3.96 -8.39
N ASP A 369 34.24 4.70 -9.50
CA ASP A 369 35.43 4.80 -10.34
C ASP A 369 36.19 6.08 -9.96
N ASP A 370 37.16 5.90 -9.06
CA ASP A 370 38.22 6.85 -8.79
C ASP A 370 39.18 6.86 -9.99
N THR A 371 39.03 7.85 -10.87
CA THR A 371 40.08 8.18 -11.85
C THR A 371 40.93 9.34 -11.37
N VAL A 372 42.02 8.95 -10.71
CA VAL A 372 43.20 9.76 -10.41
C VAL A 372 43.84 10.26 -11.70
N THR A 373 43.96 11.58 -11.85
CA THR A 373 44.93 12.20 -12.77
C THR A 373 46.06 12.86 -11.96
N ARG A 374 47.27 12.35 -12.21
CA ARG A 374 48.62 12.84 -11.82
C ARG A 374 48.99 14.03 -12.75
N ALA A 375 49.74 15.09 -12.45
CA ALA A 375 50.74 15.50 -11.45
C ALA A 375 50.57 17.02 -11.15
N GLU A 376 51.14 17.64 -10.12
CA GLU A 376 52.54 18.13 -10.08
C GLU A 376 53.00 18.43 -8.63
N THR A 377 54.14 17.81 -8.27
CA THR A 377 55.30 18.28 -7.48
C THR A 377 55.15 19.25 -6.27
N TYR A 378 55.45 18.70 -5.08
CA TYR A 378 56.02 19.22 -3.80
C TYR A 378 56.73 20.61 -3.74
N PRO A 379 57.01 21.23 -2.54
CA PRO A 379 57.16 20.60 -1.20
C PRO A 379 56.63 21.32 0.07
N ASN A 380 56.44 20.48 1.11
CA ASN A 380 56.66 20.62 2.56
C ASN A 380 56.69 21.99 3.27
N ALA A 381 55.88 22.09 4.34
CA ALA A 381 56.26 22.37 5.73
C ALA A 381 55.00 22.12 6.59
N GLU A 382 54.94 21.08 7.42
CA GLU A 382 55.34 21.05 8.84
C GLU A 382 54.68 22.10 9.75
N GLU A 383 54.33 21.62 10.95
CA GLU A 383 53.83 22.29 12.16
C GLU A 383 52.31 22.47 12.25
N ASP A 384 51.59 21.57 12.95
CA ASP A 384 51.51 21.42 14.42
C ASP A 384 50.71 22.55 15.07
N MET A 385 49.53 22.21 15.62
CA MET A 385 49.17 22.55 16.99
C MET A 385 47.75 22.09 17.35
N SER A 386 47.77 21.20 18.32
CA SER A 386 46.75 20.77 19.27
C SER A 386 45.86 21.87 19.86
N SER A 387 44.61 21.45 20.16
CA SER A 387 43.79 21.72 21.36
C SER A 387 43.99 23.01 22.19
N VAL A 388 42.89 23.66 22.60
CA VAL A 388 42.30 23.54 23.95
C VAL A 388 41.10 24.51 24.10
N THR A 389 40.18 24.02 24.90
CA THR A 389 38.87 24.46 25.39
C THR A 389 38.81 25.73 26.25
N MET A 390 37.59 26.31 26.30
CA MET A 390 36.92 27.06 27.39
C MET A 390 37.44 28.47 27.73
N THR A 391 36.61 29.52 27.79
CA THR A 391 35.67 29.83 28.90
C THR A 391 34.97 31.17 28.61
N ALA A 392 33.98 31.48 29.45
CA ALA A 392 32.89 32.42 29.33
C ALA A 392 33.18 33.92 29.52
N ALA A 393 32.15 34.70 29.15
CA ALA A 393 31.55 35.85 29.84
C ALA A 393 31.71 37.26 29.24
N ASP A 394 30.61 37.99 29.38
CA ASP A 394 30.41 39.45 29.39
C ASP A 394 30.18 40.24 28.08
N THR A 395 28.89 40.48 27.80
CA THR A 395 28.26 41.78 27.40
C THR A 395 28.85 42.97 28.18
N PRO A 396 28.78 44.28 27.75
CA PRO A 396 27.75 44.86 26.88
C PRO A 396 28.13 46.08 25.97
N LEU A 397 27.12 46.54 25.20
CA LEU A 397 26.75 47.92 24.83
C LEU A 397 27.56 48.75 23.80
N HIS A 398 26.76 49.47 22.97
CA HIS A 398 27.05 50.60 22.07
C HIS A 398 27.89 50.26 20.82
N GLU A 399 27.51 50.61 19.58
CA GLU A 399 26.61 51.63 19.01
C GLU A 399 25.95 51.10 17.73
#